data_AF-A0A4V1RXS7-F1
#
_entry.id   AF-A0A4V1RXS7-F1
#
_cell.length_a   1.000
_cell.length_b   1.000
_cell.length_c   1.000
_cell.angle_alpha   90.00
_cell.angle_beta   90.00
_cell.angle_gamma   90.00
#
_symmetry.space_group_name_H-M   'P 1'
#
loop_
_entity.id
_entity.type
_entity.pdbx_description
1 polymer ?
#
loop_
_entity_poly.entity_id
_entity_poly.type
_entity_poly.pdbx_seq_one_letter_code
_entity_poly.pdbx_strand_id
1 'polypeptide(L)'
;MALEEEESNTYVASGYVPEDDEFHFETWSDTDSCSGGSITKYDWRLAVVKTRLYTSHINVTQYWTWVSQTQCFQHQILKDVEPAKWGLFRDEIDFHVKLAEIEVMEWSIEALRVHIIMKMDAGAIVADGKRRGNVMASFRRVRTMRRFLFFCRERGMKLAKGEP
;
A
#
# COMPACT_ATOMS: atom_id res chain seq x y z
N MET A 1 1.95 -17.00 -33.53
CA MET A 1 1.37 -17.78 -32.42
C MET A 1 2.14 -17.40 -31.18
N ALA A 2 1.55 -16.52 -30.36
CA ALA A 2 2.13 -16.08 -29.11
C ALA A 2 1.88 -17.17 -28.07
N LEU A 3 2.94 -17.62 -27.42
CA LEU A 3 2.84 -18.44 -26.21
C LEU A 3 2.56 -17.46 -25.08
N GLU A 4 1.33 -17.48 -24.58
CA GLU A 4 0.97 -16.84 -23.32
C GLU A 4 1.71 -17.62 -22.22
N GLU A 5 2.77 -17.02 -21.69
CA GLU A 5 3.38 -17.48 -20.44
C GLU A 5 2.35 -17.22 -19.33
N GLU A 6 1.57 -18.24 -18.99
CA GLU A 6 0.84 -18.30 -17.73
C GLU A 6 1.87 -18.21 -16.60
N GLU A 7 2.05 -17.01 -16.06
CA GLU A 7 2.82 -16.77 -14.85
C GLU A 7 2.14 -17.55 -13.71
N SER A 8 2.72 -18.70 -13.38
CA SER A 8 2.23 -19.62 -12.34
C SER A 8 1.93 -18.86 -11.06
N ASN A 9 0.64 -18.72 -10.73
CA ASN A 9 0.11 -18.01 -9.57
C ASN A 9 0.33 -18.76 -8.24
N THR A 10 1.39 -19.56 -8.14
CA THR A 10 1.77 -20.33 -6.96
C THR A 10 2.81 -19.57 -6.15
N TYR A 11 2.46 -18.38 -5.66
CA TYR A 11 2.98 -17.97 -4.35
C TYR A 11 2.16 -18.69 -3.29
N VAL A 12 2.47 -19.98 -3.14
CA VAL A 12 2.15 -20.73 -1.94
C VAL A 12 2.91 -20.02 -0.83
N ALA A 13 2.21 -19.45 0.14
CA ALA A 13 2.82 -19.22 1.45
C ALA A 13 3.04 -20.61 2.10
N SER A 14 3.93 -21.40 1.51
CA SER A 14 4.53 -22.58 2.14
C SER A 14 6.01 -22.26 2.32
N GLY A 15 6.24 -21.18 3.03
CA GLY A 15 7.47 -20.90 3.74
C GLY A 15 6.99 -20.54 5.14
N TYR A 16 7.24 -21.43 6.09
CA TYR A 16 7.00 -21.23 7.51
C TYR A 16 7.58 -19.86 7.91
N VAL A 17 6.74 -18.82 7.98
CA VAL A 17 7.15 -17.55 8.58
C VAL A 17 7.22 -17.87 10.06
N PRO A 18 8.40 -17.86 10.70
CA PRO A 18 8.51 -18.17 12.12
C PRO A 18 7.48 -17.33 12.89
N GLU A 19 6.82 -17.92 13.89
CA GLU A 19 5.86 -17.17 14.73
C GLU A 19 6.52 -15.94 15.36
N ASP A 20 7.85 -15.99 15.52
CA ASP A 20 8.69 -14.91 16.03
C ASP A 20 9.11 -13.86 14.97
N ASP A 21 8.64 -13.95 13.71
CA ASP A 21 8.91 -12.93 12.70
C ASP A 21 8.19 -11.61 13.03
N GLU A 22 8.93 -10.50 12.99
CA GLU A 22 8.41 -9.17 13.34
C GLU A 22 7.19 -8.75 12.49
N PHE A 23 7.09 -9.27 11.27
CA PHE A 23 5.99 -9.04 10.34
C PHE A 23 5.07 -10.25 10.18
N HIS A 24 5.15 -11.26 11.06
CA HIS A 24 4.26 -12.41 11.05
C HIS A 24 2.78 -12.01 11.06
N PHE A 25 1.97 -12.66 10.22
CA PHE A 25 0.52 -12.51 10.18
C PHE A 25 -0.13 -13.86 9.84
N GLU A 26 -1.27 -14.16 10.45
CA GLU A 26 -1.95 -15.45 10.28
C GLU A 26 -2.57 -15.60 8.88
N THR A 27 -3.42 -14.66 8.47
CA THR A 27 -4.20 -14.76 7.22
C THR A 27 -4.63 -13.39 6.67
N TRP A 28 -5.33 -13.39 5.54
CA TRP A 28 -6.01 -12.23 4.98
C TRP A 28 -7.47 -12.51 4.62
N SER A 29 -8.27 -11.44 4.49
CA SER A 29 -9.69 -11.51 4.13
C SER A 29 -9.79 -11.26 2.63
N ASP A 30 -10.59 -12.07 1.93
CA ASP A 30 -10.90 -11.97 0.50
C ASP A 30 -12.03 -10.98 0.19
N THR A 31 -12.66 -10.43 1.23
CA THR A 31 -13.75 -9.46 1.14
C THR A 31 -13.48 -8.19 1.94
N ASP A 32 -13.82 -7.04 1.35
CA ASP A 32 -13.81 -5.74 2.02
C ASP A 32 -14.96 -5.67 3.02
N SER A 33 -14.65 -5.23 4.24
CA SER A 33 -15.63 -5.22 5.33
C SER A 33 -16.67 -4.10 5.23
N CYS A 34 -16.55 -3.18 4.28
CA CYS A 34 -17.49 -2.06 4.09
C CYS A 34 -18.54 -2.37 3.02
N SER A 35 -18.12 -3.04 1.94
CA SER A 35 -18.95 -3.28 0.75
C SER A 35 -19.18 -4.76 0.43
N GLY A 36 -18.45 -5.67 1.06
CA GLY A 36 -18.39 -7.07 0.64
C GLY A 36 -17.68 -7.29 -0.69
N GLY A 37 -17.15 -6.23 -1.32
CA GLY A 37 -16.41 -6.32 -2.58
C GLY A 37 -15.15 -7.19 -2.44
N SER A 38 -14.79 -7.89 -3.51
CA SER A 38 -13.58 -8.71 -3.51
C SER A 38 -12.33 -7.86 -3.35
N ILE A 39 -11.45 -8.30 -2.46
CA ILE A 39 -10.10 -7.80 -2.28
C ILE A 39 -9.14 -9.00 -2.35
N THR A 40 -7.85 -8.73 -2.52
CA THR A 40 -6.82 -9.74 -2.70
C THR A 40 -5.73 -9.62 -1.63
N LYS A 41 -4.78 -10.56 -1.64
CA LYS A 41 -3.58 -10.50 -0.80
C LYS A 41 -2.71 -9.26 -1.09
N TYR A 42 -2.92 -8.61 -2.24
CA TYR A 42 -2.22 -7.42 -2.70
C TYR A 42 -2.93 -6.10 -2.38
N ASP A 43 -3.96 -6.15 -1.52
CA ASP A 43 -4.76 -4.99 -1.11
C ASP A 43 -4.60 -4.68 0.38
N TRP A 44 -4.15 -3.47 0.70
CA TRP A 44 -3.93 -3.02 2.07
C TRP A 44 -4.79 -1.81 2.40
N ARG A 45 -5.79 -2.02 3.26
CA ARG A 45 -6.69 -0.97 3.73
C ARG A 45 -5.95 0.08 4.54
N LEU A 46 -6.05 1.33 4.11
CA LEU A 46 -5.50 2.49 4.80
C LEU A 46 -6.58 3.14 5.66
N ALA A 47 -6.17 3.76 6.76
CA ALA A 47 -7.00 4.68 7.54
C ALA A 47 -6.92 6.08 6.94
N VAL A 48 -5.71 6.58 6.70
CA VAL A 48 -5.40 7.88 6.11
C VAL A 48 -4.10 7.78 5.32
N VAL A 49 -3.99 8.51 4.22
CA VAL A 49 -2.73 8.74 3.49
C VAL A 49 -2.51 10.24 3.33
N LYS A 50 -1.26 10.69 3.46
CA LYS A 50 -0.85 12.09 3.49
C LYS A 50 0.40 12.30 2.64
N THR A 51 0.43 13.40 1.92
CA THR A 51 1.59 13.98 1.24
C THR A 51 1.89 15.36 1.84
N ARG A 52 2.84 16.12 1.27
CA ARG A 52 3.10 17.49 1.72
C ARG A 52 1.86 18.40 1.65
N LEU A 53 1.07 18.28 0.59
CA LEU A 53 -0.05 19.19 0.31
C LEU A 53 -1.43 18.60 0.63
N TYR A 54 -1.57 17.28 0.62
CA TYR A 54 -2.87 16.63 0.68
C TYR A 54 -2.93 15.58 1.78
N THR A 55 -4.12 15.41 2.35
CA THR A 55 -4.44 14.33 3.29
C THR A 55 -5.78 13.73 2.88
N SER A 56 -5.85 12.41 2.77
CA SER A 56 -7.10 11.72 2.44
C SER A 56 -8.08 11.80 3.62
N HIS A 57 -9.37 11.70 3.30
CA HIS A 57 -10.41 11.80 4.32
C HIS A 57 -10.57 10.47 5.09
N ILE A 58 -10.66 10.53 6.42
CA ILE A 58 -10.69 9.35 7.30
C ILE A 58 -11.92 8.44 7.12
N ASN A 59 -13.02 9.00 6.61
CA ASN A 59 -14.28 8.28 6.38
C ASN A 59 -14.35 7.58 5.02
N VAL A 60 -13.33 7.76 4.15
CA VAL A 60 -13.30 7.08 2.85
C VAL A 60 -12.70 5.68 3.03
N THR A 61 -13.37 4.67 2.50
CA THR A 61 -12.79 3.32 2.37
C THR A 61 -11.77 3.36 1.24
N GLN A 62 -10.51 3.18 1.62
CA GLN A 62 -9.36 3.38 0.74
C GLN A 62 -8.30 2.32 0.94
N TYR A 63 -7.61 1.98 -0.13
CA TYR A 63 -6.63 0.91 -0.19
C TYR A 63 -5.40 1.39 -0.95
N TRP A 64 -4.25 0.82 -0.59
CA TRP A 64 -3.19 0.61 -1.58
C TRP A 64 -3.36 -0.78 -2.18
N THR A 65 -3.36 -0.83 -3.51
CA THR A 65 -3.38 -2.07 -4.30
C THR A 65 -2.07 -2.16 -5.06
N TRP A 66 -1.37 -3.29 -4.93
CA TRP A 66 -0.13 -3.49 -5.69
C TRP A 66 -0.42 -3.77 -7.17
N VAL A 67 0.18 -2.99 -8.05
CA VAL A 67 0.14 -3.17 -9.51
C VAL A 67 1.52 -3.64 -9.98
N SER A 68 1.63 -4.92 -10.36
CA SER A 68 2.91 -5.57 -10.69
C SER A 68 3.57 -4.96 -11.92
N GLN A 69 2.79 -4.59 -12.94
CA GLN A 69 3.30 -4.07 -14.21
C GLN A 69 4.03 -2.74 -14.03
N THR A 70 3.56 -1.90 -13.08
CA THR A 70 4.14 -0.57 -12.81
C THR A 70 4.94 -0.53 -11.52
N GLN A 71 5.03 -1.66 -10.79
CA GLN A 71 5.68 -1.76 -9.48
C GLN A 71 5.21 -0.65 -8.54
N CYS A 72 3.89 -0.50 -8.42
CA CYS A 72 3.26 0.65 -7.79
C CYS A 72 2.21 0.23 -6.76
N PHE A 73 2.22 0.89 -5.61
CA PHE A 73 1.09 0.92 -4.70
C PHE A 73 0.08 1.95 -5.20
N GLN A 74 -0.93 1.49 -5.93
CA GLN A 74 -1.96 2.35 -6.44
C GLN A 74 -2.98 2.65 -5.35
N HIS A 75 -3.15 3.93 -4.99
CA HIS A 75 -4.25 4.38 -4.15
C HIS A 75 -5.58 4.23 -4.88
N GLN A 76 -6.52 3.52 -4.25
CA GLN A 76 -7.87 3.33 -4.73
C GLN A 76 -8.86 3.64 -3.61
N ILE A 77 -10.02 4.17 -3.99
CA ILE A 77 -11.13 4.46 -3.11
C ILE A 77 -12.38 3.70 -3.55
N LEU A 78 -13.21 3.32 -2.58
CA LEU A 78 -14.55 2.80 -2.85
C LEU A 78 -15.44 3.97 -3.27
N LYS A 79 -15.94 3.93 -4.50
CA LYS A 79 -16.83 4.95 -5.09
C LYS A 79 -18.31 4.64 -4.86
N ASP A 80 -18.69 3.38 -5.09
CA ASP A 80 -20.05 2.87 -4.84
C ASP A 80 -19.96 1.62 -3.96
N VAL A 81 -20.96 1.41 -3.09
CA VAL A 81 -21.02 0.25 -2.17
C VAL A 81 -21.78 -0.92 -2.80
N GLU A 82 -22.84 -0.64 -3.57
CA GLU A 82 -23.73 -1.66 -4.15
C GLU A 82 -24.08 -1.33 -5.62
N PRO A 83 -23.47 -1.99 -6.62
CA PRO A 83 -22.35 -2.92 -6.50
C PRO A 83 -21.06 -2.18 -6.09
N ALA A 84 -20.14 -2.88 -5.42
CA ALA A 84 -18.85 -2.32 -5.06
C ALA A 84 -18.11 -1.82 -6.31
N LYS A 85 -17.79 -0.53 -6.38
CA LYS A 85 -16.96 0.05 -7.44
C LYS A 85 -15.75 0.73 -6.86
N TRP A 86 -14.58 0.30 -7.30
CA TRP A 86 -13.30 0.89 -6.94
C TRP A 86 -12.85 1.85 -8.04
N GLY A 87 -12.17 2.92 -7.64
CA GLY A 87 -11.53 3.78 -8.60
C GLY A 87 -10.48 4.67 -7.96
N LEU A 88 -9.77 5.40 -8.80
CA LEU A 88 -8.80 6.38 -8.33
C LEU A 88 -9.50 7.47 -7.53
N PHE A 89 -8.77 8.01 -6.56
CA PHE A 89 -9.09 9.30 -5.96
C PHE A 89 -8.99 10.39 -7.05
N ARG A 90 -9.36 11.63 -6.74
CA ARG A 90 -9.35 12.73 -7.72
C ARG A 90 -8.01 12.78 -8.46
N ASP A 91 -8.03 12.90 -9.79
CA ASP A 91 -6.84 12.79 -10.64
C ASP A 91 -5.76 13.82 -10.28
N GLU A 92 -6.13 14.95 -9.68
CA GLU A 92 -5.18 15.99 -9.24
C GLU A 92 -4.41 15.63 -7.97
N ILE A 93 -4.83 14.59 -7.23
CA ILE A 93 -4.24 14.20 -5.96
C ILE A 93 -3.63 12.80 -6.06
N ASP A 94 -2.32 12.78 -6.21
CA ASP A 94 -1.54 11.55 -6.35
C ASP A 94 -1.05 11.00 -4.99
N PHE A 95 -1.71 9.94 -4.52
CA PHE A 95 -1.28 9.11 -3.38
C PHE A 95 -0.64 7.77 -3.79
N HIS A 96 -0.29 7.61 -5.06
CA HIS A 96 0.40 6.43 -5.56
C HIS A 96 1.86 6.41 -5.09
N VAL A 97 2.39 5.22 -4.82
CA VAL A 97 3.80 5.09 -4.43
C VAL A 97 4.48 4.08 -5.34
N LYS A 98 5.39 4.56 -6.18
CA LYS A 98 6.19 3.70 -7.07
C LYS A 98 7.41 3.20 -6.32
N LEU A 99 7.68 1.90 -6.42
CA LEU A 99 8.80 1.25 -5.73
C LEU A 99 10.15 1.91 -6.07
N ALA A 100 10.37 2.26 -7.35
CA ALA A 100 11.60 2.87 -7.83
C ALA A 100 11.90 4.26 -7.22
N GLU A 101 10.88 4.93 -6.68
CA GLU A 101 10.96 6.27 -6.12
C GLU A 101 11.24 6.28 -4.60
N ILE A 102 11.13 5.11 -3.95
CA ILE A 102 11.33 4.97 -2.49
C ILE A 102 12.84 4.96 -2.20
N GLU A 103 13.27 5.77 -1.23
CA GLU A 103 14.61 5.70 -0.66
C GLU A 103 14.63 4.75 0.55
N VAL A 104 13.73 5.00 1.51
CA VAL A 104 13.57 4.19 2.72
C VAL A 104 12.12 4.28 3.21
N MET A 105 11.65 3.22 3.86
CA MET A 105 10.36 3.21 4.53
C MET A 105 10.56 3.05 6.03
N GLU A 106 10.26 4.11 6.75
CA GLU A 106 10.17 4.08 8.20
C GLU A 106 8.81 3.56 8.62
N TRP A 107 8.75 2.71 9.65
CA TRP A 107 7.50 2.08 10.07
C TRP A 107 7.39 1.96 11.60
N SER A 108 6.16 2.07 12.11
CA SER A 108 5.83 1.83 13.52
C SER A 108 4.53 1.03 13.62
N ILE A 109 4.64 -0.24 14.04
CA ILE A 109 3.49 -1.12 14.25
C ILE A 109 2.59 -0.59 15.38
N GLU A 110 3.18 0.01 16.41
CA GLU A 110 2.47 0.62 17.52
C GLU A 110 1.61 1.80 17.04
N ALA A 111 2.19 2.68 16.22
CA ALA A 111 1.49 3.82 15.63
C ALA A 111 0.51 3.43 14.52
N LEU A 112 0.61 2.20 14.00
CA LEU A 112 0.03 1.75 12.74
C LEU A 112 0.39 2.65 11.55
N ARG A 113 1.64 3.12 11.46
CA ARG A 113 2.05 4.11 10.47
C ARG A 113 3.31 3.72 9.71
N VAL A 114 3.35 4.15 8.46
CA VAL A 114 4.57 4.19 7.65
C VAL A 114 4.85 5.61 7.19
N HIS A 115 6.12 5.97 7.20
CA HIS A 115 6.66 7.17 6.57
C HIS A 115 7.57 6.74 5.44
N ILE A 116 7.10 6.96 4.22
CA ILE A 116 7.80 6.61 2.98
C ILE A 116 8.61 7.83 2.57
N ILE A 117 9.92 7.72 2.77
CA ILE A 117 10.88 8.72 2.36
C ILE A 117 11.18 8.49 0.88
N MET A 118 10.83 9.48 0.07
CA MET A 118 11.04 9.43 -1.38
C MET A 118 12.46 9.90 -1.70
N LYS A 119 13.04 9.41 -2.80
CA LYS A 119 14.29 9.95 -3.34
C LYS A 119 14.15 11.44 -3.63
N MET A 120 15.24 12.19 -3.43
CA MET A 120 15.25 13.66 -3.53
C MET A 120 14.73 14.16 -4.88
N ASP A 121 14.96 13.39 -5.94
CA ASP A 121 14.58 13.71 -7.30
C ASP A 121 13.26 13.11 -7.80
N ALA A 122 12.60 12.30 -6.97
CA ALA A 122 11.42 11.54 -7.35
C ALA A 122 10.08 12.26 -7.11
N GLY A 123 9.07 11.78 -7.83
CA GLY A 123 7.70 12.31 -7.78
C GLY A 123 7.48 13.53 -8.67
N ALA A 124 6.22 13.71 -9.08
CA ALA A 124 5.81 14.83 -9.90
C ALA A 124 5.99 16.18 -9.18
N ILE A 125 6.19 17.24 -9.97
CA ILE A 125 6.01 18.62 -9.52
C ILE A 125 4.51 18.83 -9.32
N VAL A 126 4.12 19.26 -8.12
CA VAL A 126 2.73 19.51 -7.76
C VAL A 126 2.40 21.00 -7.82
N ALA A 127 1.17 21.37 -7.46
CA ALA A 127 0.61 22.71 -7.68
C ALA A 127 1.45 23.89 -7.13
N ASP A 128 2.28 23.66 -6.11
CA ASP A 128 3.16 24.69 -5.51
C ASP A 128 4.54 24.80 -6.19
N GLY A 129 4.76 24.14 -7.32
CA GLY A 129 6.01 24.18 -8.08
C GLY A 129 7.15 23.35 -7.47
N LYS A 130 6.89 22.60 -6.40
CA LYS A 130 7.87 21.72 -5.75
C LYS A 130 7.46 20.25 -5.95
N ARG A 131 8.40 19.31 -5.77
CA ARG A 131 8.09 17.87 -5.79
C ARG A 131 7.09 17.49 -4.70
N ARG A 132 6.24 16.48 -4.96
CA ARG A 132 5.26 15.95 -4.00
C ARG A 132 5.84 15.67 -2.60
N GLY A 133 7.06 15.13 -2.55
CA GLY A 133 7.77 14.79 -1.33
C GLY A 133 7.29 13.48 -0.70
N ASN A 134 7.59 13.31 0.59
CA ASN A 134 7.33 12.09 1.35
C ASN A 134 5.84 11.76 1.45
N VAL A 135 5.56 10.46 1.53
CA VAL A 135 4.19 9.94 1.70
C VAL A 135 4.11 9.29 3.08
N MET A 136 3.09 9.64 3.85
CA MET A 136 2.78 9.00 5.12
C MET A 136 1.46 8.26 4.99
N ALA A 137 1.37 7.05 5.53
CA ALA A 137 0.11 6.33 5.60
C ALA A 137 -0.09 5.71 6.97
N SER A 138 -1.34 5.70 7.43
CA SER A 138 -1.77 4.94 8.59
C SER A 138 -2.67 3.79 8.16
N PHE A 139 -2.59 2.68 8.88
CA PHE A 139 -3.37 1.47 8.61
C PHE A 139 -4.51 1.35 9.62
N ARG A 140 -5.65 0.78 9.20
CA ARG A 140 -6.78 0.53 10.10
C ARG A 140 -6.54 -0.63 11.06
N ARG A 141 -5.65 -1.57 10.72
CA ARG A 141 -5.47 -2.83 11.46
C ARG A 141 -3.99 -3.25 11.45
N VAL A 142 -3.50 -3.71 12.60
CA VAL A 142 -2.13 -4.27 12.78
C VAL A 142 -1.85 -5.36 11.74
N ARG A 143 -2.78 -6.30 11.58
CA ARG A 143 -2.65 -7.42 10.63
C ARG A 143 -2.38 -6.94 9.20
N THR A 144 -3.10 -5.91 8.75
CA THR A 144 -2.94 -5.34 7.40
C THR A 144 -1.55 -4.69 7.25
N MET A 145 -1.11 -3.94 8.25
CA MET A 145 0.21 -3.32 8.25
C MET A 145 1.33 -4.35 8.22
N ARG A 146 1.27 -5.40 9.05
CA ARG A 146 2.26 -6.48 9.03
C ARG A 146 2.35 -7.15 7.68
N ARG A 147 1.20 -7.42 7.05
CA ARG A 147 1.13 -7.96 5.68
C ARG A 147 1.80 -7.06 4.64
N PHE A 148 1.64 -5.75 4.78
CA PHE A 148 2.29 -4.76 3.92
C PHE A 148 3.80 -4.74 4.14
N LEU A 149 4.27 -4.69 5.38
CA LEU A 149 5.70 -4.67 5.69
C LEU A 149 6.40 -5.96 5.25
N PHE A 150 5.78 -7.12 5.46
CA PHE A 150 6.26 -8.39 4.93
C PHE A 150 6.42 -8.32 3.40
N PHE A 151 5.39 -7.86 2.69
CA PHE A 151 5.43 -7.71 1.24
C PHE A 151 6.55 -6.77 0.75
N CYS A 152 6.77 -5.65 1.46
CA CYS A 152 7.85 -4.71 1.16
C CYS A 152 9.23 -5.32 1.41
N ARG A 153 9.41 -6.07 2.50
CA ARG A 153 10.65 -6.78 2.84
C ARG A 153 11.02 -7.81 1.78
N GLU A 154 10.06 -8.63 1.35
CA GLU A 154 10.27 -9.65 0.30
C GLU A 154 10.71 -9.03 -1.04
N ARG A 155 10.45 -7.74 -1.26
CA ARG A 155 10.88 -6.98 -2.45
C ARG A 155 12.18 -6.21 -2.24
N GLY A 156 12.88 -6.45 -1.15
CA GLY A 156 14.17 -5.83 -0.84
C GLY A 156 14.08 -4.33 -0.56
N MET A 157 12.90 -3.81 -0.17
CA MET A 157 12.79 -2.41 0.24
C MET A 157 13.58 -2.18 1.53
N LYS A 158 14.27 -1.05 1.62
CA LYS A 158 14.92 -0.63 2.88
C LYS A 158 13.85 -0.26 3.90
N LEU A 159 13.74 -1.06 4.96
CA LEU A 159 12.81 -0.83 6.06
C LEU A 159 13.58 -0.41 7.31
N ALA A 160 13.13 0.67 7.95
CA ALA A 160 13.69 1.16 9.21
C ALA A 160 12.57 1.27 10.25
N LYS A 161 12.85 0.87 11.49
CA LYS A 161 11.89 1.04 12.58
C LYS A 161 11.88 2.52 12.98
N GLY A 162 10.71 3.14 12.91
CA GLY A 162 10.49 4.53 13.33
C GLY A 162 10.09 4.61 14.80
N GLU A 163 9.99 5.84 15.29
CA GLU A 163 9.47 6.11 16.63
C GLU A 163 7.97 5.71 16.76
N PRO A 164 7.51 5.37 17.98
CA PRO A 164 6.10 5.14 18.30
C PRO A 164 5.16 6.31 17.93
#